data_AF-A0A317H221-F1
#
_entry.id   AF-A0A317H221-F1
#
_cell.length_a   1.000
_cell.length_b   1.000
_cell.length_c   1.000
_cell.angle_alpha   90.00
_cell.angle_beta   90.00
_cell.angle_gamma   90.00
#
_symmetry.space_group_name_H-M   'P 1'
#
loop_
_entity.id
_entity.type
_entity.pdbx_description
1 polymer ?
#
loop_
_entity_poly.entity_id
_entity_poly.type
_entity_poly.pdbx_seq_one_letter_code
_entity_poly.pdbx_strand_id
1 'polypeptide(L)' 'MFGELGVPELLLILGVALLIFGPKKIGELGKGLGEGIRGFKSAVRGDEDKKPVAPAEPVATEEAPKPTTTTTAS' A
#
# COMPACT_ATOMS: atom_id res chain seq x y z
N MET A 1 2.19 -19.62 30.09
CA MET A 1 2.59 -20.46 28.93
C MET A 1 1.58 -20.34 27.76
N PHE A 2 1.08 -19.13 27.46
CA PHE A 2 0.13 -18.88 26.35
C PHE A 2 0.32 -17.47 25.76
N GLY A 3 1.57 -16.99 25.71
CA GLY A 3 1.93 -15.69 25.15
C GLY A 3 2.59 -15.77 23.76
N GLU A 4 2.60 -16.95 23.15
CA GLU A 4 3.36 -17.23 21.92
C GLU A 4 2.50 -17.33 20.66
N LEU A 5 1.25 -16.85 20.67
CA LEU A 5 0.63 -16.41 19.41
C LEU A 5 1.30 -15.12 18.97
N GLY A 6 2.58 -15.24 18.63
CA GLY A 6 3.39 -14.18 18.12
C GLY A 6 3.04 -13.90 16.67
N VAL A 7 3.65 -12.83 16.16
CA VAL A 7 3.68 -12.50 14.73
C VAL A 7 3.96 -13.71 13.82
N PRO A 8 4.88 -14.67 14.13
CA PRO A 8 5.12 -15.83 13.27
C PRO A 8 3.92 -16.77 13.11
N GLU A 9 3.22 -17.12 14.20
CA GLU A 9 2.03 -18.00 14.13
C GLU A 9 0.91 -17.35 13.30
N LEU A 10 0.71 -16.04 13.47
CA LEU A 10 -0.27 -15.29 12.70
C LEU A 10 0.09 -15.23 11.22
N LEU A 11 1.38 -15.11 10.89
CA LEU A 11 1.89 -15.17 9.52
C LEU A 11 1.67 -16.54 8.88
N LEU A 12 1.85 -17.62 9.62
CA LEU A 12 1.59 -18.98 9.14
C LEU A 12 0.10 -19.16 8.79
N ILE A 13 -0.79 -18.75 9.69
CA ILE A 13 -2.25 -18.80 9.48
C ILE A 13 -2.65 -17.91 8.30
N LEU A 14 -2.11 -16.70 8.22
CA LEU A 14 -2.34 -15.78 7.11
C LEU A 14 -1.85 -16.38 5.79
N GLY A 15 -0.71 -17.07 5.79
CA GLY A 15 -0.16 -17.78 4.63
C GLY A 15 -1.11 -18.87 4.12
N VAL A 16 -1.65 -19.69 5.01
CA VAL A 16 -2.65 -20.72 4.63
C VAL A 16 -3.95 -20.07 4.15
N ALA A 17 -4.41 -19.02 4.83
CA ALA A 17 -5.60 -18.27 4.40
C ALA A 17 -5.40 -17.63 3.01
N LEU A 18 -4.21 -17.10 2.72
CA LEU A 18 -3.84 -16.57 1.41
C LEU A 18 -3.76 -17.67 0.35
N LEU A 19 -3.45 -18.93 0.70
CA LEU A 19 -3.48 -20.03 -0.25
C LEU A 19 -4.92 -20.40 -0.65
N ILE A 20 -5.86 -20.36 0.30
CA ILE A 20 -7.28 -20.67 0.07
C ILE A 20 -8.00 -19.49 -0.62
N PHE A 21 -7.84 -18.28 -0.08
CA PHE A 21 -8.54 -17.10 -0.56
C PHE A 21 -7.80 -16.37 -1.68
N GLY A 22 -6.48 -16.51 -1.76
CA GLY A 22 -5.62 -15.78 -2.69
C GLY A 22 -5.27 -14.36 -2.21
N PRO A 23 -4.09 -13.82 -2.56
CA PRO A 23 -3.72 -12.43 -2.26
C PRO A 23 -4.65 -11.42 -2.94
N LYS A 24 -5.24 -11.79 -4.08
CA LYS A 24 -6.16 -10.94 -4.83
C LYS A 24 -7.43 -10.63 -4.04
N LYS A 25 -8.03 -11.63 -3.37
CA LYS A 25 -9.24 -11.41 -2.56
C LYS A 25 -8.96 -10.56 -1.32
N ILE A 26 -7.84 -10.79 -0.64
CA ILE A 26 -7.44 -9.94 0.50
C ILE A 26 -7.20 -8.50 0.07
N GLY A 27 -6.54 -8.28 -1.08
CA GLY A 27 -6.33 -6.95 -1.64
C GLY A 27 -7.62 -6.24 -2.06
N GLU A 28 -8.57 -6.98 -2.65
CA GLU A 28 -9.88 -6.45 -3.04
C GLU A 28 -10.72 -6.02 -1.83
N LEU A 29 -10.77 -6.87 -0.80
CA LEU A 29 -11.42 -6.56 0.48
C LEU A 29 -10.74 -5.38 1.20
N GLY A 30 -9.40 -5.35 1.20
CA GLY A 30 -8.62 -4.28 1.80
C GLY A 30 -8.83 -2.92 1.14
N LYS A 31 -9.00 -2.89 -0.19
CA LYS A 31 -9.31 -1.65 -0.93
C LYS A 31 -10.67 -1.08 -0.49
N GLY A 32 -11.72 -1.89 -0.47
CA GLY A 32 -13.05 -1.44 -0.04
C GLY A 32 -13.09 -1.01 1.43
N LEU A 33 -12.45 -1.79 2.31
CA LEU A 33 -12.34 -1.44 3.73
C LEU A 33 -11.52 -0.16 3.92
N GLY A 34 -10.43 0.01 3.16
CA GLY A 34 -9.55 1.18 3.23
C GLY A 34 -10.26 2.47 2.81
N GLU A 35 -11.07 2.43 1.75
CA GLU A 35 -11.89 3.58 1.35
C GLU A 35 -12.95 3.92 2.41
N GLY A 36 -13.60 2.92 3.00
CA GLY A 36 -14.55 3.10 4.08
C GLY A 36 -13.92 3.72 5.34
N ILE A 37 -12.77 3.21 5.77
CA ILE A 37 -12.01 3.75 6.90
C ILE A 37 -11.51 5.17 6.60
N ARG A 38 -11.06 5.43 5.36
CA ARG A 38 -10.60 6.76 4.94
C ARG A 38 -11.76 7.77 4.99
N GLY A 39 -12.93 7.40 4.47
CA GLY A 39 -14.14 8.23 4.55
C GLY A 39 -14.58 8.46 6.00
N PHE A 40 -14.59 7.41 6.82
CA PHE A 40 -14.90 7.51 8.25
C PHE A 40 -13.92 8.44 8.98
N LYS A 41 -12.62 8.28 8.74
CA LYS A 41 -11.59 9.13 9.34
C LYS A 41 -11.75 10.59 8.91
N SER A 42 -12.00 10.85 7.63
CA SER A 42 -12.25 12.20 7.11
C SER A 42 -13.48 12.85 7.74
N ALA A 43 -14.57 12.10 7.91
CA ALA A 43 -15.78 12.59 8.57
C ALA A 43 -15.56 12.88 10.06
N VAL A 44 -14.78 12.05 10.76
CA VAL A 44 -14.47 12.22 12.18
C VAL A 44 -13.46 13.35 12.43
N ARG A 45 -12.49 13.58 11.52
CA ARG A 45 -11.47 14.63 11.68
C ARG A 45 -11.93 16.04 11.30
N GLY A 46 -13.06 16.19 10.62
CA GLY A 46 -13.43 17.48 10.03
C GLY A 46 -12.57 17.79 8.80
N ASP A 47 -13.13 18.56 7.86
CA ASP A 47 -12.71 18.73 6.46
C ASP A 47 -11.37 19.49 6.25
N GLU A 48 -10.32 19.27 7.05
CA GLU A 48 -9.03 19.98 6.95
C GLU A 48 -7.94 19.27 6.12
N ASP A 49 -8.16 18.02 5.69
CA ASP A 49 -7.14 17.22 4.98
C ASP A 49 -7.61 16.80 3.56
N LYS A 50 -8.16 17.70 2.75
CA LYS A 50 -8.42 17.43 1.31
C LYS A 50 -7.15 17.57 0.46
N LYS A 51 -6.24 16.59 0.56
CA LYS A 51 -5.26 16.34 -0.51
C LYS A 51 -5.86 15.32 -1.50
N PRO A 52 -5.97 15.65 -2.79
CA PRO A 52 -6.38 14.69 -3.82
C PRO A 52 -5.41 13.51 -3.85
N VAL A 53 -5.91 12.39 -3.35
CA VAL A 53 -5.57 11.00 -3.65
C VAL A 53 -5.58 10.67 -5.13
N ALA A 54 -4.84 11.38 -6.01
CA ALA A 54 -4.83 11.05 -7.44
C ALA A 54 -4.52 9.54 -7.61
N PRO A 55 -5.26 8.82 -8.46
CA PRO A 55 -5.10 7.38 -8.65
C PRO A 55 -3.64 7.01 -8.85
N ALA A 56 -3.19 5.94 -8.20
CA ALA A 56 -1.91 5.32 -8.49
C ALA A 56 -1.97 4.78 -9.93
N GLU A 57 -1.60 5.64 -10.88
CA GLU A 57 -1.13 5.20 -12.18
C GLU A 57 0.07 4.27 -11.95
N PRO A 58 0.13 3.14 -12.67
CA PRO A 58 1.20 2.17 -12.51
C PRO A 58 2.52 2.83 -12.92
N VAL A 59 3.31 3.23 -11.92
CA VAL A 59 4.70 3.61 -12.15
C VAL A 59 5.44 2.32 -12.48
N ALA A 60 5.57 2.06 -13.78
CA ALA A 60 6.55 1.12 -14.29
C ALA A 60 7.93 1.57 -13.79
N THR A 61 8.59 0.65 -13.10
CA THR A 61 10.02 0.68 -12.82
C THR A 61 10.80 1.00 -14.10
N GLU A 62 11.42 2.17 -14.16
CA GLU A 62 12.72 2.36 -14.80
C GLU A 62 13.52 3.41 -14.00
N GLU A 63 14.26 2.90 -13.01
CA GLU A 63 15.57 3.39 -12.56
C GLU A 63 16.48 3.61 -13.80
N ALA A 64 17.36 4.60 -13.95
CA ALA A 64 18.10 5.37 -12.97
C ALA A 64 18.69 6.67 -13.59
N PRO A 65 19.04 7.69 -12.77
CA PRO A 65 19.46 9.02 -13.21
C PRO A 65 20.97 9.31 -13.05
N LYS A 66 21.40 10.46 -13.61
CA LYS A 66 22.54 11.36 -13.25
C LYS A 66 23.85 11.20 -14.09
N PRO A 67 24.72 12.23 -14.25
CA PRO A 67 24.52 13.69 -14.28
C PRO A 67 25.52 14.49 -15.20
N THR A 68 25.34 15.82 -15.26
CA THR A 68 26.38 16.89 -15.38
C THR A 68 27.04 17.27 -16.74
N THR A 69 26.87 18.57 -17.02
CA THR A 69 27.53 19.55 -17.90
C THR A 69 28.96 19.32 -18.42
N THR A 70 29.19 19.83 -19.65
CA THR A 70 30.40 20.44 -20.26
C THR A 70 30.89 19.72 -21.52
N THR A 71 31.32 20.50 -22.55
CA THR A 71 32.04 20.10 -23.78
C THR A 71 31.12 19.88 -24.98
N THR A 72 31.26 20.50 -26.15
CA THR A 72 32.14 21.54 -26.71
C THR A 72 31.54 21.87 -28.08
N ALA A 73 31.68 23.13 -28.50
CA ALA A 73 31.38 23.56 -29.86
C ALA A 73 32.17 22.74 -30.89
N SER A 74 31.48 22.31 -31.94
CA SER A 74 32.06 22.03 -33.26
C SER A 74 31.03 22.43 -34.31
#